data_AF-A0A0F9CF82-F1
#
_entry.id   AF-A0A0F9CF82-F1
#
_cell.length_a   1.000
_cell.length_b   1.000
_cell.length_c   1.000
_cell.angle_alpha   90.00
_cell.angle_beta   90.00
_cell.angle_gamma   90.00
#
_symmetry.space_group_name_H-M   'P 1'
#
loop_
_entity.id
_entity.type
_entity.pdbx_description
1 polymer ?
#
loop_
_entity_poly.entity_id
_entity_poly.type
_entity_poly.pdbx_seq_one_letter_code
_entity_poly.pdbx_strand_id
1 'polypeptide(L)' 'NLPDFDFDLNLQVSGFKVNVPGKPTIEVSGSKMNARAKDLISQAPRGSTVQIFDINAKISGNSSYLLKQVSPVFVELTN' A
#
# COMPACT_ATOMS: atom_id res chain seq x y z
N ASN A 1 7.55 17.70 4.73
CA ASN A 1 8.15 18.42 3.59
C ASN A 1 9.52 17.82 3.34
N LEU A 2 9.74 17.17 2.21
CA LEU A 2 11.08 16.82 1.72
C LEU A 2 11.45 17.98 0.78
N PRO A 3 12.28 18.94 1.23
CA PRO A 3 12.73 20.02 0.37
C PRO A 3 13.67 19.41 -0.68
N ASP A 4 13.51 19.82 -1.93
CA ASP A 4 14.30 19.45 -3.11
C ASP A 4 13.96 18.13 -3.82
N PHE A 5 12.71 17.93 -4.24
CA PHE A 5 12.43 17.05 -5.37
C PHE A 5 11.34 17.63 -6.29
N ASP A 6 11.77 18.38 -7.30
CA ASP A 6 10.93 18.98 -8.35
C ASP A 6 10.82 18.05 -9.57
N PHE A 7 10.66 16.75 -9.32
CA PHE A 7 10.51 15.74 -10.36
C PHE A 7 9.13 15.08 -10.26
N ASP A 8 8.36 15.12 -11.34
CA ASP A 8 7.18 14.27 -11.52
C ASP A 8 7.63 12.80 -11.63
N LEU A 9 7.83 12.17 -10.46
CA LEU A 9 8.10 10.75 -10.37
C LEU A 9 6.81 9.98 -10.60
N ASN A 10 6.65 9.43 -11.80
CA ASN A 10 5.54 8.53 -12.10
C ASN A 10 5.78 7.18 -11.41
N LEU A 11 5.33 7.07 -10.16
CA LEU A 11 5.43 5.86 -9.32
C LEU A 11 4.39 4.82 -9.72
N GLN A 12 4.86 3.61 -10.02
CA GLN A 12 4.01 2.46 -10.33
C GLN A 12 4.13 1.40 -9.22
N VAL A 13 3.02 1.17 -8.51
CA VAL A 13 2.90 0.08 -7.53
C VAL A 13 2.60 -1.23 -8.26
N SER A 14 3.38 -2.27 -8.01
CA SER A 14 3.18 -3.61 -8.55
C SER A 14 2.62 -4.60 -7.54
N GLY A 15 2.67 -4.30 -6.24
CA GLY A 15 2.04 -5.10 -5.21
C GLY A 15 2.28 -4.58 -3.81
N PHE A 16 1.53 -5.09 -2.85
CA PHE A 16 1.64 -4.74 -1.43
C PHE A 16 1.01 -5.82 -0.56
N LYS A 17 1.29 -5.81 0.74
CA LYS A 17 0.62 -6.63 1.74
C LYS A 17 -0.40 -5.84 2.52
N VAL A 18 -1.49 -6.51 2.90
CA VAL A 18 -2.56 -5.95 3.74
C VAL A 18 -2.70 -6.82 4.99
N ASN A 19 -2.61 -6.17 6.15
CA ASN A 19 -2.93 -6.76 7.43
C ASN A 19 -4.25 -6.17 7.93
N VAL A 20 -5.24 -7.04 8.08
CA VAL A 20 -6.56 -6.72 8.64
C VAL A 20 -6.63 -7.39 10.02
N PRO A 21 -6.94 -6.66 11.10
CA PRO A 21 -6.98 -7.22 12.44
C PRO A 21 -7.88 -8.47 12.54
N GLY A 22 -7.33 -9.54 13.13
CA GLY A 22 -8.03 -10.82 13.30
C GLY A 22 -8.15 -11.66 12.02
N LYS A 23 -7.54 -11.23 10.90
CA LYS A 23 -7.48 -11.98 9.64
C LYS A 23 -6.02 -12.25 9.26
N PRO A 24 -5.76 -13.25 8.38
CA PRO A 24 -4.42 -13.46 7.84
C PRO A 24 -3.98 -12.25 7.01
N THR A 25 -2.67 -11.95 7.03
CA THR A 25 -2.07 -11.04 6.06
C THR A 25 -2.27 -11.60 4.65
N ILE A 26 -2.60 -10.72 3.71
CA ILE A 26 -2.74 -11.08 2.31
C ILE A 26 -1.77 -10.27 1.45
N GLU A 27 -1.28 -10.91 0.40
CA GLU A 27 -0.54 -10.24 -0.66
C GLU A 27 -1.51 -9.83 -1.76
N VAL A 28 -1.37 -8.59 -2.23
CA VAL A 28 -2.17 -8.00 -3.31
C VAL A 28 -1.22 -7.71 -4.47
N SER A 29 -1.49 -8.36 -5.60
CA SER A 29 -0.80 -8.07 -6.86
C SER A 29 -1.48 -6.90 -7.57
N GLY A 30 -0.69 -5.93 -8.04
CA GLY A 30 -1.13 -4.69 -8.65
C GLY A 30 -1.28 -3.53 -7.66
N SER A 31 -1.79 -2.40 -8.16
CA SER A 31 -1.92 -1.15 -7.42
C SER A 31 -3.27 -0.94 -6.73
N LYS A 32 -4.15 -1.95 -6.74
CA LYS A 32 -5.53 -1.86 -6.24
C LYS A 32 -5.91 -3.09 -5.44
N MET A 33 -6.77 -2.89 -4.44
CA MET A 33 -7.36 -3.99 -3.66
C MET A 33 -8.08 -4.99 -4.58
N ASN A 34 -7.69 -6.27 -4.51
CA ASN A 34 -8.40 -7.36 -5.19
C ASN A 34 -9.67 -7.77 -4.41
N ALA A 35 -10.44 -8.71 -4.95
CA ALA A 35 -11.69 -9.18 -4.33
C ALA A 35 -11.45 -9.68 -2.90
N ARG A 36 -10.45 -10.54 -2.70
CA ARG A 36 -10.10 -11.09 -1.38
C ARG A 36 -9.77 -10.00 -0.35
N ALA A 37 -9.03 -8.95 -0.75
CA ALA A 37 -8.71 -7.83 0.12
C ALA A 37 -9.95 -7.05 0.53
N LYS A 38 -10.84 -6.76 -0.43
CA LYS A 38 -12.11 -6.08 -0.17
C LYS A 38 -12.98 -6.89 0.79
N ASP A 39 -13.05 -8.21 0.61
CA ASP A 39 -13.86 -9.10 1.45
C ASP A 39 -13.32 -9.21 2.88
N LEU A 40 -12.01 -9.18 3.08
CA LEU A 40 -11.43 -9.16 4.43
C LEU A 40 -11.63 -7.82 5.12
N ILE A 41 -11.45 -6.72 4.39
CA ILE A 41 -11.66 -5.36 4.92
C ILE A 41 -13.14 -5.15 5.30
N SER A 42 -14.09 -5.65 4.52
CA SER A 42 -15.53 -5.54 4.84
C SER A 42 -15.95 -6.31 6.09
N GLN A 43 -15.18 -7.33 6.47
CA GLN A 43 -15.37 -8.11 7.70
C GLN A 43 -14.60 -7.56 8.90
N ALA A 44 -13.79 -6.51 8.70
CA ALA A 44 -13.04 -5.91 9.78
C ALA A 44 -13.98 -5.16 10.74
N PRO A 45 -13.73 -5.20 12.06
CA PRO A 45 -14.52 -4.40 13.00
C PRO A 45 -14.45 -2.91 12.66
N ARG A 46 -15.54 -2.20 12.90
CA ARG A 46 -15.54 -0.72 12.83
C ARG A 46 -14.55 -0.14 13.85
N GLY A 47 -13.91 0.96 13.50
CA GLY A 47 -12.84 1.57 14.30
C GLY A 47 -11.51 0.80 14.25
N SER A 48 -11.42 -0.31 13.49
CA SER A 48 -10.16 -1.01 13.32
C SER A 48 -9.24 -0.29 12.34
N THR A 49 -7.93 -0.50 12.52
CA THR A 49 -6.90 0.01 11.60
C THR A 49 -6.42 -1.11 10.69
N VAL A 50 -6.54 -0.90 9.39
CA VAL A 50 -5.94 -1.75 8.35
C VAL A 50 -4.55 -1.22 8.03
N GLN A 51 -3.56 -2.10 7.97
CA GLN A 51 -2.19 -1.75 7.62
C GLN A 51 -1.87 -2.22 6.20
N ILE A 52 -1.30 -1.32 5.40
CA ILE A 52 -0.77 -1.59 4.06
C ILE A 52 0.74 -1.42 4.12
N PHE A 53 1.50 -2.45 3.78
CA PHE A 53 2.95 -2.48 3.95
C PHE A 53 3.62 -3.35 2.89
N ASP A 54 4.95 -3.43 2.91
CA ASP A 54 5.72 -4.18 1.91
C ASP A 54 5.34 -3.79 0.47
N ILE A 55 5.26 -2.47 0.26
CA ILE A 55 4.75 -1.88 -0.99
C ILE A 55 5.88 -1.91 -2.02
N ASN A 56 5.68 -2.72 -3.05
CA ASN A 56 6.57 -2.83 -4.21
C ASN A 56 6.20 -1.74 -5.21
N ALA A 57 7.10 -0.76 -5.39
CA ALA A 57 6.90 0.34 -6.33
C ALA A 57 8.18 0.63 -7.13
N LYS A 58 8.01 1.10 -8.37
CA LYS A 58 9.10 1.51 -9.26
C LYS A 58 8.80 2.88 -9.88
N ILE A 59 9.85 3.63 -10.21
CA ILE A 59 9.73 4.83 -11.03
C ILE A 59 9.59 4.40 -12.49
N SER A 60 8.54 4.87 -13.16
CA SER A 60 8.37 4.69 -14.60
C SER A 60 9.41 5.51 -15.36
N GLY A 61 10.10 4.89 -16.32
CA GLY A 61 10.97 5.60 -17.26
C GLY A 61 12.37 5.95 -16.76
N ASN A 62 12.73 5.69 -15.50
CA ASN A 62 14.11 5.78 -15.02
C ASN A 62 14.35 4.79 -13.87
N SER A 63 15.25 3.83 -14.10
CA SER A 63 15.60 2.75 -13.16
C SER A 63 16.86 3.04 -12.33
N SER A 64 17.55 4.15 -12.55
CA SER A 64 18.82 4.44 -11.87
C SER A 64 18.65 4.92 -10.43
N TYR A 65 17.46 5.38 -10.05
CA TYR A 65 17.18 5.79 -8.67
C TYR A 65 16.64 4.61 -7.87
N LEU A 66 17.37 4.23 -6.81
CA LEU A 66 16.91 3.23 -5.87
C LEU A 66 15.85 3.87 -4.96
N LEU A 67 14.59 3.46 -5.13
CA LEU A 67 13.53 3.87 -4.21
C LEU A 67 13.90 3.39 -2.80
N LYS A 68 13.99 4.35 -1.86
CA LYS A 68 13.97 3.99 -0.44
C LYS A 68 12.69 3.18 -0.18
N GLN A 69 12.80 2.20 0.70
CA GLN A 69 11.68 1.35 1.08
C GLN A 69 10.43 2.20 1.34
N VAL A 70 9.34 1.87 0.65
CA VAL A 70 8.09 2.62 0.75
C VAL A 70 7.56 2.47 2.17
N SER A 71 7.24 3.60 2.80
CA SER A 71 6.69 3.61 4.16
C SER A 71 5.31 2.95 4.20
N PRO A 72 4.99 2.21 5.27
CA PRO A 72 3.66 1.62 5.42
C PRO A 72 2.60 2.71 5.59
N VAL A 73 1.37 2.38 5.20
CA VAL A 73 0.18 3.23 5.34
C VAL A 73 -0.79 2.56 6.30
N PHE A 74 -1.38 3.34 7.20
CA PHE A 74 -2.41 2.90 8.13
C PHE A 74 -3.72 3.59 7.79
N VAL A 75 -4.80 2.82 7.73
CA VAL A 75 -6.13 3.31 7.36
C VAL A 75 -7.10 2.93 8.46
N GLU A 76 -7.71 3.93 9.10
CA GLU A 76 -8.77 3.73 10.09
C GLU A 76 -10.13 3.56 9.39
N LEU A 77 -10.88 2.55 9.79
CA LEU A 77 -12.23 2.29 9.28
C LEU A 77 -13.26 3.02 10.14
N THR A 78 -13.83 4.12 9.63
CA THR A 78 -14.63 5.05 10.43
C THR A 78 -16.14 4.87 10.35
N ASN A 79 -16.69 4.03 9.46
CA ASN A 79 -18.14 3.87 9.28
C ASN A 79 -18.60 2.41 9.12
#